data_AF-A0A838R4T2-F1
#
_entry.id   AF-A0A838R4T2-F1
#
_cell.length_a   1.000
_cell.length_b   1.000
_cell.length_c   1.000
_cell.angle_alpha   90.00
_cell.angle_beta   90.00
_cell.angle_gamma   90.00
#
_symmetry.space_group_name_H-M   'P 1'
#
loop_
_entity.id
_entity.type
_entity.pdbx_description
1 polymer ?
#
loop_
_entity_poly.entity_id
_entity_poly.type
_entity_poly.pdbx_seq_one_letter_code
_entity_poly.pdbx_strand_id
1 'polypeptide(L)'
;MRVVDPARILFDLQPEGLAFNPDDPARLVTHYVEADRDFDGDGDQDAADAEIELQLGNWRQEVDGGLFFRLLSELNLPMSGIISPLPGFSRMAIAY
;
A
#
# COMPACT_ATOMS: atom_id res chain seq x y z
N MET A 1 -5.86 13.31 -3.33
CA MET A 1 -6.03 11.85 -3.19
C MET A 1 -7.21 11.43 -4.04
N ARG A 2 -6.96 10.63 -5.08
CA ARG A 2 -7.97 10.07 -5.99
C ARG A 2 -7.63 8.60 -6.21
N VAL A 3 -8.65 7.74 -6.19
CA VAL A 3 -8.51 6.31 -6.52
C VAL A 3 -8.43 6.16 -8.03
N VAL A 4 -7.39 5.48 -8.53
CA VAL A 4 -7.09 5.36 -9.97
C VAL A 4 -7.53 4.02 -10.56
N ASP A 5 -7.59 2.97 -9.74
CA ASP A 5 -8.03 1.62 -10.12
C ASP A 5 -8.86 1.05 -8.95
N PRO A 6 -10.06 0.49 -9.17
CA PRO A 6 -10.85 -0.12 -8.10
C PRO A 6 -10.38 -1.53 -7.73
N ALA A 7 -9.65 -2.22 -8.61
CA ALA A 7 -9.06 -3.54 -8.33
C ALA A 7 -7.68 -3.45 -7.68
N ARG A 8 -7.07 -2.26 -7.69
CA ARG A 8 -5.79 -1.95 -7.05
C ARG A 8 -5.93 -0.62 -6.35
N ILE A 9 -5.84 -0.59 -5.03
CA ILE A 9 -5.98 0.69 -4.33
C ILE A 9 -4.72 1.55 -4.60
N LEU A 10 -4.85 2.43 -5.60
CA LEU A 10 -3.83 3.39 -6.04
C LEU A 10 -4.12 4.76 -5.43
N PHE A 11 -3.12 5.37 -4.79
CA PHE A 11 -3.20 6.70 -4.21
C PHE A 11 -2.17 7.62 -4.85
N ASP A 12 -2.60 8.78 -5.32
CA ASP A 12 -1.70 9.83 -5.80
C ASP A 12 -1.47 10.89 -4.71
N LEU A 13 -0.21 11.10 -4.33
CA LEU A 13 0.23 12.09 -3.34
C LEU A 13 0.97 13.24 -4.06
N GLN A 14 0.40 14.44 -4.00
CA GLN A 14 0.91 15.65 -4.65
C GLN A 14 1.32 16.72 -3.62
N PRO A 15 2.26 17.64 -3.94
CA PRO A 15 3.00 17.76 -5.21
C PRO A 15 4.10 16.70 -5.33
N GLU A 16 4.26 16.11 -6.50
CA GLU A 16 5.31 15.15 -6.79
C GLU A 16 6.72 15.78 -6.70
N GLY A 17 7.73 14.98 -6.34
CA GLY A 17 9.15 15.40 -6.35
C GLY A 17 9.65 16.09 -5.08
N LEU A 18 8.80 16.29 -4.07
CA LEU A 18 9.23 16.75 -2.74
C LEU A 18 9.72 15.57 -1.91
N ALA A 19 11.01 15.58 -1.55
CA ALA A 19 11.62 14.60 -0.65
C ALA A 19 11.42 15.02 0.82
N PHE A 20 11.09 14.05 1.67
CA PHE A 20 11.13 14.20 3.12
C PHE A 20 12.58 14.11 3.62
N ASN A 21 12.81 14.54 4.86
CA ASN A 21 14.11 14.36 5.49
C ASN A 21 14.45 12.86 5.56
N PRO A 22 15.57 12.39 4.99
CA PRO A 22 15.93 10.97 5.03
C PRO A 22 16.15 10.44 6.46
N ASP A 23 16.54 11.31 7.40
CA ASP A 23 16.73 10.95 8.82
C ASP A 23 15.42 10.94 9.63
N ASP A 24 14.34 11.51 9.08
CA ASP A 24 13.00 11.52 9.68
C ASP A 24 11.92 11.51 8.59
N PRO A 25 11.72 10.36 7.91
CA PRO A 25 10.78 10.25 6.81
C PRO A 25 9.34 10.31 7.33
N ALA A 26 8.43 10.85 6.51
CA ALA A 26 7.00 10.73 6.78
C ALA A 26 6.58 9.25 6.82
N ARG A 27 5.47 8.95 7.50
CA ARG A 27 4.91 7.60 7.57
C ARG A 27 3.57 7.55 6.84
N LEU A 28 3.44 6.58 5.94
CA LEU A 28 2.16 6.22 5.35
C LEU A 28 1.56 5.09 6.19
N VAL A 29 0.32 5.29 6.64
CA VAL A 29 -0.48 4.24 7.26
C VAL A 29 -1.69 4.01 6.37
N THR A 30 -1.85 2.78 5.92
CA THR A 30 -2.95 2.39 5.05
C THR A 30 -3.77 1.32 5.72
N HIS A 31 -5.04 1.63 6.00
CA HIS A 31 -5.99 0.70 6.61
C HIS A 31 -6.84 0.04 5.53
N TYR A 32 -7.04 -1.27 5.63
CA TYR A 32 -7.86 -2.09 4.73
C TYR A 32 -8.98 -2.82 5.48
N VAL A 33 -9.49 -2.22 6.57
CA VAL A 33 -10.56 -2.79 7.42
C VAL A 33 -11.85 -3.13 6.65
N GLU A 34 -12.15 -2.38 5.60
CA GLU A 34 -13.35 -2.57 4.77
C GLU A 34 -13.10 -3.49 3.56
N ALA A 35 -11.92 -4.12 3.46
CA ALA A 35 -11.67 -5.11 2.42
C ALA A 35 -12.46 -6.39 2.70
N ASP A 36 -12.96 -7.01 1.63
CA ASP A 36 -13.40 -8.39 1.72
C ASP A 36 -12.19 -9.25 2.12
N ARG A 37 -12.36 -10.10 3.13
CA ARG A 37 -11.26 -10.90 3.68
C ARG A 37 -11.00 -12.17 2.87
N ASP A 38 -11.81 -12.38 1.85
CA ASP A 38 -11.59 -13.28 0.71
C ASP A 38 -10.65 -12.56 -0.29
N PHE A 39 -9.35 -12.66 -0.03
CA PHE A 39 -8.30 -11.98 -0.78
C PHE A 39 -7.94 -12.70 -2.08
N ASP A 40 -8.15 -14.02 -2.17
CA ASP A 40 -7.95 -14.77 -3.42
C ASP A 40 -9.21 -14.86 -4.29
N GLY A 41 -10.37 -14.51 -3.74
CA GLY A 41 -11.65 -14.39 -4.45
C GLY A 41 -12.32 -15.74 -4.72
N ASP A 42 -12.00 -16.77 -3.95
CA ASP A 42 -12.56 -18.12 -4.12
C ASP A 42 -13.93 -18.31 -3.44
N GLY A 43 -14.35 -17.33 -2.62
CA GLY A 43 -15.64 -17.27 -1.97
C GLY A 43 -15.65 -17.80 -0.54
N ASP A 44 -14.51 -18.15 0.04
CA ASP A 44 -14.38 -18.42 1.47
C ASP A 44 -13.28 -17.59 2.15
N GLN A 45 -13.04 -17.84 3.44
CA GLN A 45 -12.01 -17.15 4.21
C GLN A 45 -11.16 -18.22 4.90
N ASP A 46 -9.96 -18.47 4.39
CA ASP A 46 -9.13 -19.59 4.80
C ASP A 46 -7.64 -19.23 5.03
N ALA A 47 -6.77 -20.25 4.99
CA ALA A 47 -5.34 -20.07 5.19
C ALA A 47 -4.64 -19.39 4.00
N ALA A 48 -5.16 -19.54 2.78
CA ALA A 48 -4.64 -18.88 1.59
C ALA A 48 -4.81 -17.36 1.70
N ASP A 49 -5.96 -16.89 2.18
CA ASP A 49 -6.20 -15.48 2.45
C ASP A 49 -5.23 -14.91 3.48
N ALA A 50 -4.97 -15.67 4.56
CA ALA A 50 -4.02 -15.26 5.59
C ALA A 50 -2.58 -15.18 5.03
N GLU A 51 -2.19 -16.08 4.12
CA GLU A 51 -0.89 -16.02 3.44
C GLU A 51 -0.78 -14.81 2.50
N ILE A 52 -1.88 -14.41 1.85
CA ILE A 52 -1.94 -13.22 0.99
C ILE A 52 -1.88 -11.94 1.84
N GLU A 53 -2.59 -11.90 2.97
CA GLU A 53 -2.56 -10.76 3.90
C GLU A 53 -1.13 -10.48 4.40
N LEU A 54 -0.34 -11.55 4.66
CA LEU A 54 1.07 -11.44 5.03
C LEU A 54 1.98 -10.91 3.91
N GLN A 55 1.53 -10.96 2.67
CA GLN A 55 2.27 -10.46 1.50
C GLN A 55 1.91 -9.03 1.12
N LEU A 56 0.82 -8.48 1.66
CA LEU A 56 0.43 -7.09 1.45
C LEU A 56 1.57 -6.12 1.75
N GLY A 57 1.68 -5.09 0.93
CA GLY A 57 2.66 -4.03 1.13
C GLY A 57 2.28 -2.76 0.38
N ASN A 58 2.91 -1.65 0.79
CA ASN A 58 2.83 -0.42 0.04
C ASN A 58 3.89 -0.41 -1.06
N TRP A 59 3.50 0.04 -2.24
CA TRP A 59 4.33 0.13 -3.43
C TRP A 59 4.35 1.58 -3.90
N ARG A 60 5.51 2.09 -4.31
CA ARG A 60 5.65 3.44 -4.86
C ARG A 60 5.90 3.41 -6.36
N GLN A 61 5.35 4.37 -7.08
CA GLN A 61 5.65 4.68 -8.47
C GLN A 61 6.06 6.15 -8.52
N GLU A 62 7.32 6.39 -8.85
CA GLU A 62 7.93 7.73 -8.80
C GLU A 62 7.57 8.57 -10.03
N VAL A 63 7.37 7.92 -11.18
CA VAL A 63 7.01 8.55 -12.46
C VAL A 63 5.72 7.93 -12.97
N ASP A 64 4.77 8.76 -13.42
CA ASP A 64 3.52 8.26 -13.97
C ASP A 64 3.76 7.27 -15.14
N GLY A 65 3.10 6.12 -15.08
CA GLY A 65 3.30 5.00 -16.03
C GLY A 65 4.63 4.24 -15.87
N GLY A 66 5.47 4.59 -14.91
CA GLY A 66 6.75 3.91 -14.60
C GLY A 66 6.59 2.61 -13.82
N LEU A 67 7.72 2.05 -13.35
CA LEU A 67 7.71 0.83 -12.53
C LEU A 67 7.27 1.12 -11.09
N PHE A 68 6.57 0.15 -10.49
CA PHE A 68 6.32 0.13 -9.06
C PHE A 68 7.49 -0.52 -8.31
N PHE A 69 7.86 0.06 -7.17
CA PHE A 69 8.86 -0.46 -6.25
C PHE A 69 8.21 -0.68 -4.89
N ARG A 70 8.36 -1.89 -4.33
CA ARG A 70 7.84 -2.19 -3.00
C ARG A 70 8.59 -1.36 -1.96
N LEU A 71 7.85 -0.69 -1.07
CA LEU A 71 8.42 -0.06 0.11
C LEU A 71 8.62 -1.10 1.20
N LEU A 72 9.61 -0.87 2.06
CA LEU A 72 9.67 -1.55 3.34
C LEU A 72 8.36 -1.30 4.07
N SER A 73 7.65 -2.38 4.41
CA SER A 73 6.30 -2.31 4.96
C SER A 73 6.23 -3.15 6.22
N GLU A 74 5.61 -2.61 7.26
CA GLU A 74 5.25 -3.30 8.48
C GLU A 74 3.74 -3.56 8.49
N LEU A 75 3.34 -4.81 8.70
CA LEU A 75 1.94 -5.18 8.83
C LEU A 75 1.48 -5.05 10.28
N ASN A 76 0.38 -4.33 10.47
CA ASN A 76 -0.35 -4.22 11.72
C ASN A 76 -1.68 -4.99 11.57
N LEU A 77 -1.61 -6.31 11.71
CA LEU A 77 -2.76 -7.22 11.55
C LEU A 77 -3.94 -6.88 12.48
N PRO A 78 -3.75 -6.52 13.78
CA PRO A 78 -4.87 -6.16 14.65
C PRO A 78 -5.68 -4.95 14.16
N MET A 79 -5.08 -4.05 13.38
CA MET A 79 -5.76 -2.88 12.81
C MET A 79 -5.97 -2.99 11.29
N SER A 80 -5.71 -4.16 10.70
CA SER A 80 -5.69 -4.36 9.24
C SER A 80 -4.98 -3.21 8.54
N GLY A 81 -3.73 -2.95 8.96
CA GLY A 81 -2.96 -1.78 8.58
C GLY A 81 -1.60 -2.13 7.97
N ILE A 82 -1.14 -1.31 7.04
CA ILE A 82 0.21 -1.37 6.45
C ILE A 82 0.90 -0.05 6.72
N ILE A 83 2.08 -0.10 7.35
CA ILE A 83 2.89 1.07 7.70
C ILE A 83 4.15 1.07 6.86
N SER A 84 4.46 2.19 6.19
CA SER A 84 5.69 2.32 5.42
C SER A 84 6.33 3.71 5.60
N PRO A 85 7.66 3.81 5.66
CA PRO A 85 8.34 5.09 5.54
C PRO A 85 8.17 5.61 4.12
N LEU A 86 7.78 6.88 4.02
CA LEU A 86 7.52 7.57 2.78
C LEU A 86 8.66 8.58 2.55
N PRO A 87 9.57 8.31 1.60
CA PRO A 87 10.76 9.15 1.40
C PRO A 87 10.44 10.47 0.68
N GLY A 88 9.27 10.59 0.07
CA GLY A 88 8.83 11.79 -0.63
C GLY A 88 7.42 11.61 -1.22
N PHE A 89 6.80 12.72 -1.61
CA PHE A 89 5.50 12.70 -2.28
C PHE A 89 5.64 12.03 -3.65
N SER A 90 4.96 10.88 -3.79
CA SER A 90 4.96 10.02 -4.99
C SER A 90 3.65 9.25 -5.07
N ARG A 91 3.36 8.63 -6.22
CA ARG A 91 2.19 7.77 -6.36
C ARG A 91 2.42 6.46 -5.61
N MET A 92 1.41 6.00 -4.91
CA MET A 92 1.42 4.83 -4.04
C MET A 92 0.37 3.81 -4.50
N ALA A 93 0.60 2.55 -4.19
CA ALA A 93 -0.28 1.43 -4.46
C ALA A 93 -0.24 0.41 -3.33
N ILE A 94 -1.34 -0.31 -3.11
CA ILE A 94 -1.35 -1.56 -2.33
C ILE A 94 -1.42 -2.71 -3.34
N ALA A 95 -0.57 -3.72 -3.17
CA ALA A 95 -0.65 -4.98 -3.92
C ALA A 95 -0.13 -6.14 -3.05
N TYR A 96 -0.69 -7.33 -3.28
CA TYR A 96 -0.20 -8.62 -2.78
C TYR A 96 0.63 -9.34 -3.85
#